data_AF-A0A9D7RRV4-F1
#
_entry.id   AF-A0A9D7RRV4-F1
#
_cell.length_a   1.000
_cell.length_b   1.000
_cell.length_c   1.000
_cell.angle_alpha   90.00
_cell.angle_beta   90.00
_cell.angle_gamma   90.00
#
_symmetry.space_group_name_H-M   'P 1'
#
loop_
_entity.id
_entity.type
_entity.pdbx_description
1 polymer ?
#
loop_
_entity_poly.entity_id
_entity_poly.type
_entity_poly.pdbx_seq_one_letter_code
_entity_poly.pdbx_strand_id
1 'polypeptide(L)' 'KAGGQNKLAVVKLVKELTGLGLKEAKDLVDGAPKPLKEGVSKEDAESLKQQLTEAGAEVEVK' A
#
# COMPACT_ATOMS: atom_id res chain seq x y z
N LYS A 1 -13.95 -7.26 11.00
CA LYS A 1 -14.38 -6.23 10.01
C LYS A 1 -13.22 -5.26 9.78
N ALA A 2 -12.25 -5.61 8.94
CA ALA A 2 -11.17 -4.72 8.51
C ALA A 2 -11.34 -4.56 6.99
N GLY A 3 -11.58 -3.35 6.49
CA GLY A 3 -11.65 -3.13 5.03
C GLY A 3 -12.70 -2.14 4.52
N GLY A 4 -13.55 -1.56 5.37
CA GLY A 4 -14.52 -0.57 4.93
C GLY A 4 -13.95 0.86 4.82
N GLN A 5 -13.32 1.36 5.89
CA GLN A 5 -12.82 2.75 5.96
C GLN A 5 -11.33 2.85 5.62
N ASN A 6 -10.51 1.92 6.13
CA ASN A 6 -9.06 1.93 5.89
C ASN A 6 -8.69 1.59 4.44
N LYS A 7 -9.50 0.78 3.74
CA LYS A 7 -9.18 0.35 2.37
C LYS A 7 -9.09 1.52 1.40
N LEU A 8 -9.93 2.55 1.55
CA LEU A 8 -9.84 3.75 0.73
C LEU A 8 -8.57 4.56 1.02
N ALA A 9 -8.17 4.64 2.28
CA ALA A 9 -6.92 5.30 2.68
C ALA A 9 -5.70 4.59 2.08
N VAL A 10 -5.66 3.26 2.18
CA VAL A 10 -4.62 2.43 1.57
C VAL A 10 -4.61 2.60 0.05
N VAL A 11 -5.77 2.55 -0.63
CA VAL A 11 -5.84 2.74 -2.09
C VAL A 11 -5.34 4.11 -2.52
N LYS A 12 -5.67 5.18 -1.78
CA LYS A 12 -5.15 6.53 -2.05
C LYS A 12 -3.64 6.57 -1.90
N LEU A 13 -3.11 6.03 -0.80
CA LEU A 13 -1.68 6.00 -0.53
C LEU A 13 -0.93 5.18 -1.59
N VAL A 14 -1.43 3.99 -1.94
CA VAL A 14 -0.85 3.16 -3.01
C VAL A 14 -0.84 3.90 -4.35
N LYS A 15 -1.92 4.60 -4.69
CA LYS A 15 -1.98 5.45 -5.89
C LYS A 15 -0.92 6.55 -5.87
N GLU A 16 -0.69 7.20 -4.73
CA GLU A 16 0.35 8.24 -4.60
C GLU A 16 1.77 7.66 -4.67
N LEU A 17 1.99 6.48 -4.07
CA LEU A 17 3.31 5.83 -4.00
C LEU A 17 3.74 5.17 -5.32
N THR A 18 2.78 4.65 -6.08
CA THR A 18 3.01 3.91 -7.34
C THR A 18 2.68 4.72 -8.59
N GLY A 19 1.90 5.80 -8.46
CA GLY A 19 1.42 6.59 -9.60
C GLY A 19 0.31 5.91 -10.42
N LEU A 20 -0.19 4.74 -9.98
CA LEU A 20 -1.22 3.97 -10.68
C LEU A 20 -2.59 4.65 -10.65
N GLY A 21 -3.44 4.35 -11.64
CA GLY A 21 -4.82 4.83 -11.66
C GLY A 21 -5.65 4.31 -10.48
N LEU A 22 -6.76 4.97 -10.15
CA LEU A 22 -7.63 4.59 -9.02
C LEU A 22 -8.09 3.12 -9.10
N LYS A 23 -8.36 2.62 -10.32
CA LYS A 23 -8.73 1.23 -10.56
C LYS A 23 -7.57 0.27 -10.28
N GLU A 24 -6.37 0.59 -10.78
CA GLU A 24 -5.18 -0.24 -10.63
C GLU A 24 -4.70 -0.29 -9.17
N ALA A 25 -4.70 0.85 -8.48
CA ALA A 25 -4.38 0.91 -7.06
C ALA A 25 -5.39 0.10 -6.23
N LYS A 26 -6.68 0.15 -6.59
CA LYS A 26 -7.71 -0.69 -5.98
C LYS A 26 -7.47 -2.18 -6.24
N ASP A 27 -7.24 -2.58 -7.49
CA ASP A 27 -6.91 -3.97 -7.87
C ASP A 27 -5.63 -4.48 -7.17
N LEU A 28 -4.67 -3.60 -6.89
CA LEU A 28 -3.43 -3.95 -6.18
C LEU A 28 -3.68 -4.19 -4.68
N VAL A 29 -4.44 -3.32 -4.03
CA VAL A 29 -4.81 -3.44 -2.60
C VAL A 29 -5.80 -4.59 -2.36
N ASP A 30 -6.76 -4.81 -3.25
CA ASP A 30 -7.68 -5.95 -3.20
C ASP A 30 -6.99 -7.28 -3.51
N GLY A 31 -5.97 -7.25 -4.38
CA GLY A 31 -5.23 -8.42 -4.84
C GLY A 31 -4.04 -8.82 -3.96
N ALA A 32 -3.93 -8.30 -2.73
CA ALA A 32 -2.86 -8.66 -1.80
C ALA A 32 -2.84 -10.18 -1.52
N PRO A 33 -1.66 -10.82 -1.39
CA PRO A 33 -0.32 -10.20 -1.36
C PRO A 33 0.25 -9.93 -2.76
N LYS A 34 0.58 -8.66 -3.05
CA LYS A 34 1.27 -8.20 -4.26
C LYS A 34 2.39 -7.21 -3.89
N PRO A 35 3.53 -7.22 -4.61
CA PRO A 35 4.59 -6.24 -4.38
C PRO A 35 4.10 -4.83 -4.75
N LEU A 36 4.29 -3.90 -3.82
CA LEU A 36 3.99 -2.48 -4.02
C LEU A 36 5.16 -1.73 -4.66
N LYS A 37 6.37 -2.06 -4.23
CA LYS A 37 7.63 -1.49 -4.74
C LYS A 37 8.75 -2.48 -4.42
N GLU A 38 9.59 -2.75 -5.41
CA GLU A 38 10.72 -3.68 -5.30
C GLU A 38 12.02 -2.89 -5.47
N GLY A 39 13.09 -3.31 -4.79
CA GLY A 39 14.40 -2.65 -4.88
C GLY A 39 14.45 -1.27 -4.21
N VAL A 40 13.56 -0.99 -3.25
CA VAL A 40 13.61 0.23 -2.44
C VAL A 40 14.68 0.13 -1.36
N SER A 41 15.25 1.28 -0.97
CA SER A 41 16.20 1.35 0.13
C SER A 41 15.55 0.92 1.45
N LYS A 42 16.33 0.51 2.46
CA LYS A 42 15.78 0.20 3.79
C LYS A 42 14.96 1.35 4.37
N GLU A 43 15.45 2.59 4.25
CA GLU A 43 14.74 3.79 4.71
C GLU A 43 13.39 3.98 3.99
N ASP A 44 13.37 3.79 2.68
CA ASP A 44 12.13 3.86 1.89
C ASP A 44 11.17 2.73 2.29
N ALA A 45 11.66 1.50 2.48
CA ALA A 45 10.85 0.36 2.89
C ALA A 45 10.19 0.58 4.26
N GLU A 46 10.95 1.11 5.24
CA GLU A 46 10.40 1.42 6.57
C GLU A 46 9.40 2.58 6.52
N SER A 47 9.67 3.62 5.73
CA SER A 47 8.74 4.74 5.53
C SER A 47 7.44 4.29 4.87
N LEU A 48 7.52 3.47 3.82
CA LEU A 48 6.36 2.89 3.14
C LEU A 48 5.55 2.01 4.09
N LYS A 49 6.24 1.15 4.85
CA LYS A 49 5.61 0.29 5.85
C LYS A 49 4.87 1.09 6.90
N GLN A 50 5.47 2.16 7.44
CA GLN A 50 4.81 3.05 8.40
C GLN A 50 3.56 3.68 7.81
N GLN A 51 3.68 4.37 6.66
CA GLN A 51 2.55 5.07 6.04
C GLN A 51 1.40 4.12 5.70
N LEU A 52 1.70 2.92 5.19
CA LEU A 52 0.69 1.90 4.88
C LEU A 52 0.07 1.30 6.15
N THR A 53 0.85 1.09 7.22
CA THR A 53 0.36 0.61 8.52
C THR A 53 -0.56 1.63 9.20
N GLU A 54 -0.20 2.92 9.16
CA GLU A 54 -1.04 4.02 9.65
C GLU A 54 -2.34 4.14 8.84
N ALA A 55 -2.28 3.90 7.52
CA ALA A 55 -3.47 3.81 6.66
C ALA A 55 -4.31 2.55 6.92
N GLY A 56 -3.80 1.60 7.71
CA GLY A 56 -4.48 0.36 8.10
C GLY A 56 -4.27 -0.82 7.14
N ALA A 57 -3.18 -0.81 6.35
CA ALA A 57 -2.68 -1.95 5.61
C ALA A 57 -1.57 -2.67 6.36
N GLU A 58 -1.46 -3.98 6.16
CA GLU A 58 -0.36 -4.77 6.68
C GLU A 58 0.71 -4.91 5.59
N VAL A 59 1.95 -4.50 5.87
CA VAL A 59 3.07 -4.54 4.93
C VAL A 59 4.18 -5.42 5.45
N GLU A 60 4.51 -6.43 4.65
CA GLU A 60 5.66 -7.30 4.85
C GLU A 60 6.81 -6.81 3.97
N VAL A 61 7.94 -6.47 4.59
CA VAL A 61 9.18 -6.10 3.89
C VAL A 61 10.00 -7.39 3.76
N LYS A 62 10.31 -7.78 2.52
CA LYS A 62 11.20 -8.90 2.16
C LYS A 62 12.49 -8.39 1.55
#